data_AF-A0A931HYV0-F1
#
_entry.id   AF-A0A931HYV0-F1
#
_cell.length_a   1.000
_cell.length_b   1.000
_cell.length_c   1.000
_cell.angle_alpha   90.00
_cell.angle_beta   90.00
_cell.angle_gamma   90.00
#
_symmetry.space_group_name_H-M   'P 1'
#
loop_
_entity.id
_entity.type
_entity.pdbx_description
1 polymer ?
#
loop_
_entity_poly.entity_id
_entity_poly.type
_entity_poly.pdbx_seq_one_letter_code
_entity_poly.pdbx_strand_id
1 'polypeptide(L)'
;MLTLAGAIGAVAALVGTIDAALLAPGLVAVAIGLWCLWLGLRVDLDARLFRRLACSPDLAAFDAAMRTAGLLPPEKAGRPLGARVAGAKRLLRLQVIAAVAQIVLPIAVALLFIGEGGR
;
A
#
# COMPACT_ATOMS: atom_id res chain seq x y z
N MET A 1 -5.20 28.36 3.36
CA MET A 1 -5.10 27.36 2.27
C MET A 1 -3.64 27.20 1.93
N LEU A 2 -2.98 26.13 2.38
CA LEU A 2 -1.62 25.81 1.92
C LEU A 2 -1.73 25.49 0.42
N THR A 3 -1.22 26.35 -0.44
CA THR A 3 -1.26 26.14 -1.89
C THR A 3 -0.33 24.97 -2.25
N LEU A 4 -0.64 24.26 -3.33
CA LEU A 4 0.17 23.14 -3.84
C LEU A 4 1.66 23.54 -3.98
N ALA A 5 1.90 24.78 -4.41
CA ALA A 5 3.23 25.38 -4.51
C ALA A 5 3.94 25.52 -3.15
N GLY A 6 3.22 25.88 -2.09
CA GLY A 6 3.77 25.93 -0.72
C GLY A 6 4.13 24.55 -0.18
N ALA A 7 3.33 23.53 -0.48
CA ALA A 7 3.66 22.14 -0.13
C ALA A 7 4.91 21.64 -0.89
N ILE A 8 4.99 21.93 -2.19
CA ILE A 8 6.16 21.57 -3.02
C ILE A 8 7.42 22.29 -2.54
N GLY A 9 7.33 23.59 -2.21
CA GLY A 9 8.45 24.36 -1.68
C GLY A 9 8.94 23.86 -0.32
N ALA A 10 8.03 23.48 0.58
CA ALA A 10 8.38 22.89 1.87
C ALA A 10 9.06 21.51 1.72
N VAL A 11 8.56 20.68 0.81
CA VAL A 11 9.17 19.38 0.48
C VAL A 11 10.55 19.58 -0.14
N ALA A 12 10.71 20.54 -1.06
CA ALA A 12 12.00 20.83 -1.70
C ALA A 12 13.03 21.39 -0.69
N ALA A 13 12.62 22.25 0.24
CA ALA A 13 13.48 22.76 1.30
C ALA A 13 13.91 21.65 2.27
N LEU A 14 12.99 20.73 2.61
CA LEU A 14 13.30 19.56 3.43
C LEU A 14 14.23 18.58 2.69
N VAL A 15 14.06 18.42 1.38
CA VAL A 15 14.95 17.61 0.53
C VAL A 15 16.34 18.24 0.41
N GLY A 16 16.42 19.57 0.35
CA GLY A 16 17.70 20.31 0.27
C GLY A 16 18.55 20.25 1.54
N THR A 17 18.00 19.84 2.68
CA THR A 17 18.74 19.59 3.93
C THR A 17 19.13 18.13 4.12
N ILE A 18 18.61 17.23 3.29
CA ILE A 18 18.92 15.79 3.32
C ILE A 18 20.20 15.55 2.50
N ASP A 19 21.14 14.81 3.08
CA ASP A 19 22.32 14.34 2.35
C ASP A 19 21.89 13.61 1.07
N ALA A 20 22.52 13.92 -0.07
CA ALA A 20 22.21 13.29 -1.35
C ALA A 20 22.28 11.76 -1.28
N ALA A 21 23.14 11.22 -0.41
CA ALA A 21 23.27 9.79 -0.17
C ALA A 21 22.02 9.15 0.49
N LEU A 22 21.18 9.95 1.17
CA LEU A 22 19.94 9.51 1.83
C LEU A 22 18.69 9.67 0.95
N LEU A 23 18.77 10.40 -0.17
CA LEU A 23 17.61 10.66 -1.03
C LEU A 23 17.07 9.39 -1.68
N ALA A 24 17.95 8.59 -2.29
CA ALA A 24 17.55 7.35 -2.94
C ALA A 24 16.87 6.35 -1.98
N PRO A 25 17.46 5.98 -0.81
CA PRO A 25 16.79 5.09 0.13
C PRO A 25 15.51 5.70 0.73
N GLY A 26 15.48 7.03 0.93
CA GLY A 26 14.28 7.74 1.38
C GLY A 26 13.12 7.62 0.39
N LEU A 27 13.36 7.80 -0.91
CA LEU A 27 12.35 7.64 -1.95
C LEU A 27 11.82 6.20 -2.02
N VAL A 28 12.71 5.20 -1.87
CA VAL A 28 12.30 3.80 -1.80
C VAL A 28 11.40 3.54 -0.58
N ALA A 29 11.76 4.06 0.59
CA ALA A 29 10.94 3.92 1.80
C ALA A 29 9.56 4.57 1.63
N VAL A 30 9.48 5.75 1.00
CA VAL A 30 8.20 6.41 0.66
C VAL A 30 7.37 5.55 -0.29
N ALA A 31 7.98 5.03 -1.36
CA ALA A 31 7.29 4.17 -2.32
C ALA A 31 6.73 2.90 -1.67
N ILE A 32 7.51 2.24 -0.80
CA ILE A 32 7.06 1.09 -0.02
C ILE A 32 5.89 1.50 0.90
N GLY A 33 5.96 2.67 1.52
CA GLY A 33 4.88 3.18 2.38
C GLY A 33 3.57 3.44 1.63
N LEU A 34 3.65 4.07 0.46
CA LEU A 34 2.49 4.26 -0.41
C LEU A 34 1.89 2.92 -0.86
N TRP A 35 2.74 1.96 -1.21
CA TRP A 35 2.32 0.61 -1.55
C TRP A 35 1.61 -0.09 -0.38
N CYS A 36 2.19 0.01 0.83
CA CYS A 36 1.62 -0.53 2.06
C CYS A 36 0.23 0.07 2.36
N LEU A 37 0.09 1.41 2.22
CA LEU A 37 -1.17 2.12 2.40
C LEU A 37 -2.24 1.65 1.40
N TRP A 38 -1.87 1.55 0.13
CA TRP A 38 -2.78 1.07 -0.92
C TRP A 38 -3.25 -0.37 -0.67
N LEU A 39 -2.34 -1.26 -0.25
CA LEU A 39 -2.69 -2.63 0.13
C LEU A 39 -3.63 -2.66 1.33
N GLY A 40 -3.40 -1.82 2.34
CA GLY A 40 -4.26 -1.73 3.53
C GLY A 40 -5.68 -1.28 3.20
N LEU A 41 -5.83 -0.25 2.35
CA LEU A 41 -7.13 0.19 1.86
C LEU A 41 -7.88 -0.96 1.18
N ARG A 42 -7.17 -1.70 0.31
CA ARG A 42 -7.76 -2.81 -0.43
C ARG A 42 -8.18 -3.97 0.48
N VAL A 43 -7.35 -4.32 1.46
CA VAL A 43 -7.65 -5.38 2.44
C VAL A 43 -8.87 -5.02 3.29
N ASP A 44 -9.01 -3.77 3.76
CA ASP A 44 -10.18 -3.35 4.53
C ASP A 44 -11.46 -3.34 3.68
N LEU A 45 -11.37 -2.86 2.43
CA LEU A 45 -12.48 -2.92 1.49
C LEU A 45 -12.95 -4.36 1.25
N ASP A 46 -12.02 -5.26 0.92
CA ASP A 46 -12.31 -6.68 0.69
C ASP A 46 -12.95 -7.31 1.94
N ALA A 47 -12.44 -7.01 3.14
CA ALA A 47 -13.00 -7.51 4.39
C ALA A 47 -14.43 -7.01 4.64
N ARG A 48 -14.72 -5.73 4.37
CA ARG A 48 -16.09 -5.17 4.48
C ARG A 48 -17.04 -5.81 3.48
N LEU A 49 -16.59 -6.01 2.24
CA LEU A 49 -17.37 -6.66 1.19
C LEU A 49 -17.68 -8.11 1.55
N PHE A 50 -16.69 -8.89 2.00
CA PHE A 50 -16.91 -10.27 2.40
C PHE A 50 -17.81 -10.41 3.64
N ARG A 51 -17.72 -9.49 4.61
CA ARG A 51 -18.66 -9.47 5.75
C ARG A 51 -20.10 -9.28 5.29
N ARG A 52 -20.35 -8.37 4.34
CA ARG A 52 -21.71 -8.17 3.78
C ARG A 52 -22.18 -9.37 2.96
N LEU A 53 -21.29 -9.94 2.15
CA LEU A 53 -21.56 -11.12 1.34
C LEU A 53 -21.84 -12.37 2.19
N ALA A 54 -21.25 -12.48 3.38
CA ALA A 54 -21.54 -13.57 4.31
C ALA A 54 -23.00 -13.52 4.82
N CYS A 55 -23.59 -12.33 4.93
CA CYS A 55 -25.00 -12.16 5.32
C CYS A 55 -25.98 -12.37 4.14
N SER A 56 -25.53 -12.17 2.91
CA SER A 56 -26.33 -12.38 1.69
C SER A 56 -25.43 -12.99 0.60
N PRO A 57 -25.34 -14.33 0.52
CA PRO A 57 -24.35 -15.02 -0.31
C PRO A 57 -24.73 -15.09 -1.80
N ASP A 58 -25.22 -14.00 -2.38
CA ASP A 58 -25.47 -13.88 -3.81
C ASP A 58 -24.22 -13.35 -4.55
N LEU A 59 -23.41 -14.27 -5.06
CA LEU A 59 -22.22 -13.96 -5.83
C LEU A 59 -22.51 -13.32 -7.19
N ALA A 60 -23.66 -13.61 -7.80
CA ALA A 60 -24.01 -13.08 -9.12
C ALA A 60 -24.41 -11.60 -9.00
N ALA A 61 -25.25 -11.25 -8.02
CA ALA A 61 -25.59 -9.86 -7.73
C ALA A 61 -24.36 -9.06 -7.27
N PHE A 62 -23.49 -9.67 -6.46
CA PHE A 62 -22.22 -9.06 -6.07
C PHE A 62 -21.33 -8.74 -7.27
N ASP A 63 -21.17 -9.69 -8.21
CA ASP A 63 -20.36 -9.47 -9.41
C ASP A 63 -20.95 -8.40 -10.32
N ALA A 64 -22.28 -8.35 -10.47
CA ALA A 64 -22.95 -7.31 -11.21
C ALA A 64 -22.68 -5.93 -10.60
N ALA A 65 -22.84 -5.78 -9.28
CA ALA A 65 -22.59 -4.51 -8.58
C ALA A 65 -21.12 -4.08 -8.69
N MET A 66 -20.18 -5.01 -8.49
CA MET A 66 -18.75 -4.71 -8.58
C MET A 66 -18.30 -4.35 -10.01
N ARG A 67 -18.94 -4.93 -11.04
CA ARG A 67 -18.71 -4.55 -12.43
C ARG A 67 -19.25 -3.15 -12.73
N THR A 68 -20.46 -2.82 -12.27
CA THR A 68 -21.03 -1.48 -12.42
C THR A 68 -20.16 -0.42 -11.73
N ALA A 69 -19.56 -0.76 -10.60
CA ALA A 69 -18.61 0.12 -9.90
C ALA A 69 -17.23 0.20 -10.56
N GLY A 70 -16.95 -0.56 -11.62
CA GLY A 70 -15.62 -0.63 -12.26
C GLY A 70 -14.54 -1.31 -11.41
N LEU A 71 -14.93 -2.03 -10.35
CA LEU A 71 -14.01 -2.66 -9.38
C LEU A 71 -13.69 -4.12 -9.71
N LEU A 72 -14.45 -4.76 -10.59
CA LEU A 72 -14.25 -6.14 -11.02
C LEU A 72 -14.03 -6.24 -12.54
N PRO A 73 -12.81 -6.61 -12.98
CA PRO A 73 -12.56 -6.92 -14.38
C PRO A 73 -13.43 -8.09 -14.88
N PRO A 74 -13.89 -8.08 -16.13
CA PRO A 74 -14.78 -9.10 -16.66
C PRO A 74 -14.18 -10.52 -16.59
N GLU A 75 -12.86 -10.65 -16.76
CA GLU A 75 -12.09 -11.89 -16.66
C GLU A 75 -12.10 -12.54 -15.26
N LYS A 76 -12.49 -11.77 -14.23
CA LYS A 76 -12.46 -12.20 -12.83
C LYS A 76 -13.86 -12.48 -12.27
N ALA A 77 -14.91 -12.22 -13.04
CA ALA A 77 -16.29 -12.55 -12.68
C ALA A 77 -16.49 -14.07 -12.60
N GLY A 78 -17.44 -14.52 -11.78
CA GLY A 78 -17.78 -15.93 -11.62
C GLY A 78 -16.78 -16.76 -10.80
N ARG A 79 -15.69 -16.15 -10.29
CA ARG A 79 -14.73 -16.88 -9.46
C ARG A 79 -15.39 -17.40 -8.17
N PRO A 80 -15.09 -18.64 -7.74
CA PRO A 80 -15.61 -19.17 -6.50
C PRO A 80 -15.09 -18.37 -5.30
N LEU A 81 -15.88 -18.28 -4.24
CA LEU A 81 -15.56 -17.49 -3.05
C LEU A 81 -14.19 -17.86 -2.45
N GLY A 82 -13.84 -19.15 -2.43
CA GLY A 82 -12.53 -19.61 -1.95
C GLY A 82 -11.34 -19.01 -2.70
N ALA A 83 -11.44 -18.87 -4.03
CA ALA A 83 -10.40 -18.23 -4.84
C ALA A 83 -10.30 -16.72 -4.55
N ARG A 84 -11.42 -16.06 -4.24
CA ARG A 84 -11.45 -14.64 -3.85
C ARG A 84 -10.76 -14.43 -2.50
N VAL A 85 -11.09 -15.26 -1.51
CA VAL A 85 -10.47 -15.22 -0.17
C VAL A 85 -8.96 -15.51 -0.25
N ALA A 86 -8.54 -16.45 -1.10
CA ALA A 86 -7.11 -16.71 -1.33
C ALA A 86 -6.38 -15.47 -1.88
N GLY A 87 -7.01 -14.73 -2.80
CA GLY A 87 -6.52 -13.45 -3.31
C GLY A 87 -6.35 -12.40 -2.22
N ALA A 88 -7.38 -12.19 -1.39
CA ALA A 88 -7.33 -11.24 -0.27
C ALA A 88 -6.26 -11.61 0.77
N LYS A 89 -6.11 -12.90 1.11
CA LYS A 89 -5.03 -13.39 1.98
C LYS A 89 -3.65 -13.10 1.41
N ARG A 90 -3.46 -13.24 0.10
CA ARG A 90 -2.19 -12.89 -0.56
C ARG A 90 -1.90 -11.39 -0.42
N LEU A 91 -2.89 -10.54 -0.60
CA LEU A 91 -2.73 -9.08 -0.43
C LEU A 91 -2.37 -8.72 1.01
N LEU A 92 -2.99 -9.36 2.00
CA LEU A 92 -2.63 -9.18 3.40
C LEU A 92 -1.18 -9.58 3.69
N ARG A 93 -0.70 -10.70 3.14
CA ARG A 93 0.72 -11.10 3.27
C ARG A 93 1.65 -10.08 2.64
N LEU A 94 1.31 -9.56 1.45
CA LEU A 94 2.09 -8.51 0.81
C LEU A 94 2.09 -7.23 1.64
N GLN A 95 0.99 -6.90 2.32
CA GLN A 95 0.91 -5.74 3.19
C GLN A 95 1.86 -5.88 4.38
N VAL A 96 1.86 -7.05 5.03
CA VAL A 96 2.79 -7.35 6.13
C VAL A 96 4.24 -7.25 5.66
N ILE A 97 4.57 -7.83 4.49
CA ILE A 97 5.93 -7.74 3.92
C ILE A 97 6.32 -6.28 3.66
N ALA A 98 5.42 -5.49 3.05
CA ALA A 98 5.67 -4.07 2.79
C ALA A 98 5.85 -3.27 4.09
N ALA A 99 5.04 -3.54 5.12
CA ALA A 99 5.16 -2.90 6.43
C ALA A 99 6.49 -3.23 7.12
N VAL A 100 6.91 -4.51 7.08
CA VAL A 100 8.21 -4.93 7.61
C VAL A 100 9.34 -4.25 6.85
N ALA A 101 9.29 -4.24 5.51
CA ALA A 101 10.29 -3.56 4.70
C ALA A 101 10.37 -2.05 4.99
N GLN A 102 9.23 -1.41 5.24
CA GLN A 102 9.15 0.01 5.58
C GLN A 102 9.80 0.35 6.93
N ILE A 103 9.92 -0.62 7.84
CA ILE A 103 10.59 -0.45 9.13
C ILE A 103 12.08 -0.82 9.02
N VAL A 104 12.37 -1.97 8.41
CA VAL A 104 13.74 -2.51 8.33
C VAL A 104 14.64 -1.63 7.47
N LEU A 105 14.14 -1.11 6.35
CA LEU A 105 14.96 -0.31 5.43
C LEU A 105 15.49 0.99 6.08
N PRO A 106 14.67 1.86 6.70
CA PRO A 106 15.18 3.04 7.39
C PRO A 106 16.17 2.71 8.51
N ILE A 107 15.93 1.64 9.27
CA ILE A 107 16.84 1.20 10.34
C ILE A 107 18.19 0.78 9.76
N ALA A 108 18.19 -0.05 8.72
CA ALA A 108 19.41 -0.51 8.07
C ALA A 108 20.21 0.66 7.50
N VAL A 109 19.55 1.62 6.85
CA VAL A 109 20.17 2.83 6.33
C VAL A 109 20.78 3.65 7.47
N ALA A 110 20.02 3.91 8.55
CA ALA A 110 20.54 4.66 9.69
C ALA A 110 21.80 4.00 10.31
N LEU A 111 21.78 2.68 10.47
CA LEU A 111 22.93 1.93 11.01
C LEU A 111 24.17 2.02 10.12
N LEU A 112 24.00 1.95 8.80
CA LEU A 112 25.11 2.10 7.85
C LEU A 112 25.73 3.50 7.92
N PHE A 113 24.92 4.55 7.94
CA PHE A 113 25.41 5.93 8.01
C PHE A 113 26.10 6.24 9.35
N ILE A 114 25.58 5.73 10.47
CA ILE A 114 26.24 5.86 11.78
C ILE A 114 27.59 5.12 11.78
N GLY A 115 27.66 3.95 11.15
CA GLY A 115 28.89 3.16 11.05
C GLY A 115 29.97 3.83 10.18
N GLU A 116 29.58 4.56 9.13
CA GLU A 116 30.52 5.31 8.27
C GLU A 116 31.02 6.59 8.94
N GLY A 117 30.18 7.31 9.69
CA GLY A 117 30.54 8.55 10.38
C GLY A 117 31.40 8.38 11.64
N GLY A 118 31.61 7.14 12.11
CA GLY A 118 32.43 6.81 13.27
C GLY A 118 33.85 6.32 12.95
N ARG A 119 34.29 6.39 11.69
CA ARG A 119 35.65 6.00 11.24
C ARG A 119 36.52 7.21 10.93
#